data_AF-A0A6J6IPT7-F1
#
_entry.id   AF-A0A6J6IPT7-F1
#
_cell.length_a   1.000
_cell.length_b   1.000
_cell.length_c   1.000
_cell.angle_alpha   90.00
_cell.angle_beta   90.00
_cell.angle_gamma   90.00
#
_symmetry.space_group_name_H-M   'P 1'
#
loop_
_entity.id
_entity.type
_entity.pdbx_description
1 polymer ?
#
loop_
_entity_poly.entity_id
_entity_poly.type
_entity_poly.pdbx_seq_one_letter_code
_entity_poly.pdbx_strand_id
1 'polypeptide(L)' 'MEHMARHQELYFGGDMEAALALGGSVAGRIEAVEPVAEVINRCATECLEVLAALRDRYLS' A
#
# COMPACT_ATOMS: atom_id res chain seq x y z
N MET A 1 7.83 10.50 25.33
CA MET A 1 6.99 9.32 25.00
C MET A 1 5.49 9.65 24.92
N GLU A 2 5.04 10.85 25.32
CA GLU A 2 3.62 11.21 25.40
C GLU A 2 2.94 11.43 24.02
N HIS A 3 3.65 11.97 23.02
CA HIS A 3 3.08 12.27 21.69
C HIS A 3 2.66 11.04 20.86
N MET A 4 3.13 9.83 21.20
CA MET A 4 2.78 8.59 20.48
C MET A 4 1.55 7.89 21.07
N ALA A 5 1.12 8.26 22.30
CA ALA A 5 0.02 7.58 22.99
C ALA A 5 -1.28 7.61 22.16
N ARG A 6 -1.61 8.77 21.58
CA ARG A 6 -2.83 8.94 20.78
C ARG A 6 -2.77 8.26 19.40
N HIS A 7 -1.58 7.92 18.90
CA HIS A 7 -1.47 7.13 17.67
C HIS A 7 -1.87 5.67 17.90
N GLN A 8 -1.76 5.17 19.14
CA GLN A 8 -2.23 3.83 19.48
C GLN A 8 -3.76 3.76 19.46
N GLU A 9 -4.44 4.81 19.93
CA GLU A 9 -5.91 4.95 19.85
C GLU A 9 -6.38 4.93 18.38
N LEU A 10 -5.63 5.55 17.47
CA LEU A 10 -5.92 5.49 16.03
C LEU A 10 -5.65 4.10 15.43
N TYR A 11 -4.43 3.58 15.54
CA TYR A 11 -4.02 2.36 14.81
C TYR A 11 -4.55 1.06 15.42
N PHE A 12 -4.69 1.00 16.75
CA PHE A 12 -5.14 -0.21 17.46
C PHE A 12 -6.54 -0.06 18.06
N GLY A 13 -6.97 1.18 18.35
CA GLY A 13 -8.33 1.49 18.83
C GLY A 13 -9.33 1.85 17.72
N GLY A 14 -8.86 2.26 16.54
CA GLY A 14 -9.71 2.62 15.40
C GLY A 14 -10.32 4.02 15.44
N ASP A 15 -9.91 4.88 16.38
CA ASP A 15 -10.37 6.27 16.44
C ASP A 15 -9.60 7.14 15.44
N MET A 16 -10.22 7.36 14.27
CA MET A 16 -9.63 8.13 13.17
C MET A 16 -9.42 9.63 13.49
N GLU A 17 -10.03 10.14 14.56
CA GLU A 17 -9.89 11.53 15.02
C GLU A 17 -8.88 11.67 16.17
N ALA A 18 -8.36 10.56 16.70
CA ALA A 18 -7.40 10.57 17.81
C ALA A 18 -6.03 11.15 17.42
N ALA A 19 -5.62 10.98 16.17
CA ALA A 19 -4.33 11.47 15.65
C ALA A 19 -4.37 11.60 14.12
N LEU A 20 -3.27 12.08 13.52
CA LEU A 20 -3.12 12.06 12.06
C LEU A 20 -2.73 10.64 11.61
N ALA A 21 -3.54 10.02 10.75
CA ALA A 21 -3.18 8.76 10.10
C ALA A 21 -2.01 8.97 9.13
N LEU A 22 -0.94 8.21 9.29
CA LEU A 22 0.17 8.21 8.33
C LEU A 22 -0.22 7.38 7.10
N GLY A 23 -0.23 8.04 5.94
CA GLY A 23 -0.53 7.43 4.65
C GLY A 23 0.30 8.07 3.54
N GLY A 24 0.60 7.29 2.50
CA GLY A 24 1.23 7.80 1.28
C GLY A 24 0.20 8.35 0.30
N SER A 25 0.67 9.12 -0.69
CA SER A 25 -0.18 9.64 -1.79
C SER A 25 -0.89 8.55 -2.59
N VAL A 26 -0.37 7.32 -2.55
CA VAL A 26 -0.94 6.15 -3.23
C VAL A 26 -2.10 5.50 -2.47
N ALA A 27 -2.40 5.90 -1.23
CA ALA A 27 -3.44 5.28 -0.42
C ALA A 27 -4.82 5.30 -1.11
N GLY A 28 -5.12 6.34 -1.89
CA GLY A 28 -6.36 6.43 -2.67
C GLY A 28 -6.50 5.42 -3.82
N ARG A 29 -5.47 4.61 -4.10
CA ARG A 29 -5.52 3.49 -5.07
C ARG A 29 -5.75 2.13 -4.40
N ILE A 30 -5.81 2.06 -3.05
CA ILE A 30 -6.00 0.81 -2.31
C ILE A 30 -7.50 0.63 -2.04
N GLU A 31 -8.11 -0.34 -2.72
CA GLU A 31 -9.56 -0.57 -2.69
C GLU A 31 -9.96 -1.86 -1.95
N ALA A 32 -8.98 -2.70 -1.58
CA ALA A 32 -9.23 -3.99 -0.93
C ALA A 32 -8.17 -4.30 0.13
N VAL A 33 -8.57 -5.11 1.12
CA VAL A 33 -7.67 -5.74 2.09
C VAL A 33 -7.37 -7.15 1.60
N GLU A 34 -6.11 -7.45 1.32
CA GLU A 34 -5.67 -8.70 0.72
C GLU A 34 -4.62 -9.42 1.59
N PRO A 35 -4.46 -10.74 1.47
CA PRO A 35 -3.34 -11.45 2.09
C PRO A 35 -1.99 -10.88 1.64
N VAL A 36 -1.05 -10.74 2.57
CA VAL A 36 0.30 -10.19 2.29
C VAL A 36 1.00 -10.91 1.14
N ALA A 37 0.88 -12.24 1.09
CA ALA A 37 1.49 -13.04 0.02
C ALA A 37 0.89 -12.70 -1.37
N GLU A 38 -0.40 -12.42 -1.44
CA GLU A 38 -1.07 -12.06 -2.69
C GLU A 38 -0.62 -10.68 -3.17
N VAL A 39 -0.56 -9.69 -2.28
CA VAL A 39 -0.06 -8.34 -2.59
C VAL A 39 1.36 -8.41 -3.19
N ILE A 40 2.27 -9.13 -2.52
CA ILE A 40 3.67 -9.24 -2.97
C ILE A 40 3.78 -9.95 -4.31
N ASN A 41 3.11 -11.10 -4.46
CA ASN A 41 3.18 -11.90 -5.69
C ASN A 41 2.58 -11.16 -6.88
N ARG A 42 1.43 -10.49 -6.70
CA ARG A 42 0.78 -9.71 -7.74
C ARG A 42 1.65 -8.54 -8.17
N CYS A 43 2.15 -7.74 -7.23
CA CYS A 43 3.04 -6.61 -7.54
C CYS A 43 4.28 -7.05 -8.33
N ALA A 44 4.92 -8.15 -7.94
CA ALA A 44 6.09 -8.66 -8.66
C ALA A 44 5.73 -9.14 -10.07
N THR A 45 4.65 -9.90 -10.21
CA THR A 45 4.19 -10.47 -11.49
C THR A 45 3.80 -9.36 -12.47
N GLU A 46 2.93 -8.42 -12.06
CA GLU A 46 2.48 -7.32 -12.91
C GLU A 46 3.65 -6.41 -13.35
N CYS A 47 4.63 -6.18 -12.47
CA CYS A 47 5.83 -5.43 -12.83
C CYS A 47 6.60 -6.12 -13.97
N LEU A 48 6.82 -7.43 -13.87
CA LEU A 48 7.51 -8.20 -14.90
C LEU A 48 6.71 -8.27 -16.21
N GLU A 49 5.38 -8.39 -16.13
CA GLU A 49 4.49 -8.35 -17.30
C GLU A 49 4.57 -7.02 -18.04
N VAL A 50 4.54 -5.90 -17.30
CA VAL A 50 4.68 -4.55 -17.89
C VAL A 50 6.06 -4.40 -18.55
N LEU A 51 7.14 -4.87 -17.92
CA LEU A 51 8.47 -4.81 -18.51
C LEU A 51 8.57 -5.65 -19.79
N ALA A 52 7.98 -6.85 -19.80
CA ALA A 52 7.92 -7.69 -21.00
C ALA A 52 7.13 -7.01 -22.13
N ALA A 53 5.97 -6.43 -21.81
CA ALA A 53 5.14 -5.70 -22.78
C ALA A 53 5.87 -4.47 -23.36
N LEU A 54 6.61 -3.73 -22.53
CA LEU A 54 7.43 -2.61 -22.99
C LEU A 54 8.57 -3.07 -23.92
N ARG A 55 9.26 -4.16 -23.57
CA ARG A 55 10.27 -4.78 -24.44
C ARG A 55 9.67 -5.12 -25.81
N ASP A 56 8.55 -5.84 -25.82
CA ASP A 56 7.92 -6.29 -27.07
C ASP A 56 7.38 -5.12 -27.89
N ARG A 57 7.03 -4.00 -27.26
CA ARG A 57 6.55 -2.80 -27.96
C ARG A 57 7.66 -1.96 -28.58
N TYR A 58 8.83 -1.91 -27.94
CA TYR A 58 9.86 -0.91 -28.27
C TYR A 58 11.19 -1.51 -28.73
N LEU A 59 11.42 -2.81 -28.57
CA LEU A 59 12.70 -3.48 -28.87
C LEU A 59 12.57 -4.67 -29.85
N SER A 60 11.37 -4.95 -30.38
CA SER A 60 11.14 -6.00 -31.40
C SER A 60 11.30 -5.47 -32.81
#